data_AF-A0A1H8YV77-F1
#
_entry.id   AF-A0A1H8YV77-F1
#
_cell.length_a   1.000
_cell.length_b   1.000
_cell.length_c   1.000
_cell.angle_alpha   90.00
_cell.angle_beta   90.00
_cell.angle_gamma   90.00
#
_symmetry.space_group_name_H-M   'P 1'
#
loop_
_entity.id
_entity.type
_entity.pdbx_description
1 polymer ?
#
loop_
_entity_poly.entity_id
_entity_poly.type
_entity_poly.pdbx_seq_one_letter_code
_entity_poly.pdbx_strand_id
1 'polypeptide(L)'
;MPRVPSAADPVQFGDIPGLPLARWARRGTYPPGPGPEIHDQTQLAQLIALGRTVAVFPESARAWLWAEHAAVPLADAPPVVTHIAWPAHSRSLALAGLVRTATGL
;
A
#
# COMPACT_ATOMS: atom_id res chain seq x y z
N MET A 1 2.88 -14.83 -27.45
CA MET A 1 1.91 -14.40 -26.42
C MET A 1 2.69 -14.07 -25.16
N PRO A 2 2.44 -12.94 -24.47
CA PRO A 2 3.10 -12.67 -23.20
C PRO A 2 2.63 -13.69 -22.16
N ARG A 3 3.57 -14.28 -21.41
CA ARG A 3 3.32 -15.22 -20.33
C ARG A 3 2.58 -14.48 -19.21
N VAL A 4 1.43 -15.00 -18.76
CA VAL A 4 0.78 -14.51 -17.54
C VAL A 4 1.72 -14.86 -16.37
N PRO A 5 2.20 -13.87 -15.59
CA PRO A 5 3.06 -14.14 -14.44
C PRO A 5 2.34 -15.08 -13.46
N SER A 6 3.06 -16.08 -12.96
CA SER A 6 2.58 -16.86 -11.80
C SER A 6 2.61 -15.97 -10.56
N ALA A 7 1.76 -16.24 -9.56
CA ALA A 7 1.75 -15.49 -8.30
C ALA A 7 3.10 -15.48 -7.55
N ALA A 8 4.04 -16.34 -7.95
CA ALA A 8 5.39 -16.44 -7.39
C ALA A 8 6.46 -15.63 -8.15
N ASP A 9 6.18 -15.16 -9.36
CA ASP A 9 7.17 -14.42 -10.16
C ASP A 9 7.09 -12.92 -9.80
N PRO A 10 8.18 -12.29 -9.36
CA PRO A 10 8.17 -10.87 -9.06
C PRO A 10 7.91 -10.05 -10.33
N VAL A 11 6.97 -9.12 -10.27
CA VAL A 11 6.62 -8.23 -11.38
C VAL A 11 7.32 -6.88 -11.24
N GLN A 12 7.51 -6.18 -12.35
CA GLN A 12 7.83 -4.75 -12.36
C GLN A 12 6.53 -3.94 -12.38
N PHE A 13 6.56 -2.71 -11.90
CA PHE A 13 5.37 -1.87 -11.83
C PHE A 13 4.77 -1.59 -13.22
N GLY A 14 5.61 -1.42 -14.24
CA GLY A 14 5.19 -1.21 -15.63
C GLY A 14 4.52 -2.42 -16.27
N ASP A 15 4.67 -3.61 -15.69
CA ASP A 15 4.18 -4.87 -16.25
C ASP A 15 2.78 -5.25 -15.74
N ILE A 16 2.20 -4.49 -14.81
CA ILE A 16 0.87 -4.77 -14.23
C ILE A 16 -0.21 -4.45 -15.29
N PRO A 17 -0.79 -5.45 -15.99
CA PRO A 17 -1.69 -5.18 -17.10
C PRO A 17 -3.15 -5.08 -16.62
N GLY A 18 -3.95 -4.32 -17.37
CA GLY A 18 -5.40 -4.56 -17.48
C GLY A 18 -6.31 -3.96 -16.42
N LEU A 19 -5.79 -3.47 -15.28
CA LEU A 19 -6.59 -2.79 -14.26
C LEU A 19 -5.99 -1.45 -13.86
N PRO A 20 -6.82 -0.40 -13.67
CA PRO A 20 -6.31 0.90 -13.27
C PRO A 20 -5.87 0.90 -11.80
N LEU A 21 -4.85 1.70 -11.48
CA LEU A 21 -4.33 1.84 -10.13
C LEU A 21 -5.25 2.69 -9.26
N ALA A 22 -5.57 2.16 -8.08
CA ALA A 22 -6.27 2.88 -7.02
C ALA A 22 -5.56 4.21 -6.68
N ARG A 23 -6.33 5.28 -6.49
CA ARG A 23 -5.80 6.61 -6.17
C ARG A 23 -6.16 6.97 -4.74
N TRP A 24 -5.14 7.23 -3.92
CA TRP A 24 -5.32 7.78 -2.58
C TRP A 24 -5.18 9.30 -2.57
N ALA A 25 -5.91 9.95 -1.66
CA ALA A 25 -5.74 11.36 -1.40
C ALA A 25 -4.32 11.64 -0.89
N ARG A 26 -3.62 12.57 -1.55
CA ARG A 26 -2.37 13.16 -1.10
C ARG A 26 -2.68 14.59 -0.67
N ARG A 27 -2.53 14.86 0.63
CA ARG A 27 -2.85 16.17 1.23
C ARG A 27 -4.25 16.68 0.87
N GLY A 28 -5.24 15.78 0.90
CA GLY A 28 -6.64 16.10 0.58
C GLY A 28 -6.97 16.17 -0.91
N THR A 29 -6.01 15.92 -1.80
CA THR A 29 -6.23 15.95 -3.26
C THR A 29 -5.89 14.61 -3.89
N TYR A 30 -6.69 14.15 -4.85
CA TYR A 30 -6.42 12.90 -5.56
C TYR A 30 -5.56 13.17 -6.81
N PRO A 31 -4.41 12.48 -6.97
CA PRO A 31 -3.60 12.60 -8.18
C PRO A 31 -4.41 12.22 -9.42
N PRO A 32 -4.24 12.90 -10.57
CA PRO A 32 -4.95 12.55 -11.80
C PRO A 32 -4.61 11.12 -12.26
N GLY A 33 -5.55 10.47 -12.94
CA GLY A 33 -5.38 9.09 -13.41
C GLY A 33 -6.72 8.36 -13.57
N PRO A 34 -6.73 7.24 -14.30
CA PRO A 34 -7.95 6.53 -14.70
C PRO A 34 -8.57 5.64 -13.60
N GLY A 35 -7.86 5.43 -12.48
CA GLY A 35 -8.33 4.57 -11.41
C GLY A 35 -9.24 5.26 -10.40
N PRO A 36 -9.97 4.46 -9.60
CA PRO A 36 -10.93 4.98 -8.65
C PRO A 36 -10.25 5.76 -7.53
N GLU A 37 -10.93 6.79 -7.05
CA GLU A 37 -10.61 7.45 -5.80
C GLU A 37 -10.99 6.54 -4.64
N ILE A 38 -10.02 6.27 -3.78
CA ILE A 38 -10.19 5.41 -2.61
C ILE A 38 -10.32 6.28 -1.37
N HIS A 39 -11.45 6.13 -0.70
CA HIS A 39 -11.79 6.86 0.51
C HIS A 39 -11.57 6.01 1.78
N ASP A 40 -11.65 4.68 1.66
CA ASP A 40 -11.41 3.75 2.76
C ASP A 40 -10.92 2.37 2.29
N GLN A 41 -10.47 1.55 3.24
CA GLN A 41 -9.91 0.23 2.94
C GLN A 41 -10.97 -0.79 2.53
N THR A 42 -12.20 -0.70 3.04
CA THR A 42 -13.28 -1.63 2.69
C THR A 42 -13.72 -1.43 1.24
N GLN A 43 -13.86 -0.16 0.82
CA GLN A 43 -14.13 0.20 -0.57
C GLN A 43 -13.06 -0.37 -1.50
N LEU A 44 -11.78 -0.19 -1.15
CA LEU A 44 -10.66 -0.73 -1.94
C LEU A 44 -10.72 -2.25 -2.02
N ALA A 45 -10.89 -2.94 -0.89
CA ALA A 45 -10.98 -4.39 -0.83
C ALA A 45 -12.10 -4.93 -1.74
N GLN A 46 -13.28 -4.31 -1.71
CA GLN A 46 -14.41 -4.66 -2.57
C GLN A 46 -14.10 -4.43 -4.06
N LEU A 47 -13.49 -3.31 -4.41
CA LEU A 47 -13.14 -3.00 -5.80
C LEU A 47 -12.07 -3.96 -6.36
N ILE A 48 -11.11 -4.40 -5.54
CA ILE A 48 -10.14 -5.43 -5.93
C ILE A 48 -10.85 -6.78 -6.14
N ALA A 49 -11.71 -7.19 -5.20
CA ALA A 49 -12.45 -8.44 -5.31
C ALA A 49 -13.36 -8.48 -6.56
N LEU A 50 -13.92 -7.34 -6.96
CA LEU A 50 -14.70 -7.17 -8.19
C LEU A 50 -13.84 -7.05 -9.47
N GLY A 51 -12.50 -7.13 -9.37
CA GLY A 51 -11.60 -6.98 -10.50
C GLY A 51 -11.68 -5.61 -11.16
N ARG A 52 -11.88 -4.54 -10.38
CA ARG A 52 -12.05 -3.16 -10.89
C ARG A 52 -10.83 -2.27 -10.72
N THR A 53 -9.90 -2.64 -9.83
CA THR A 53 -8.72 -1.85 -9.51
C THR A 53 -7.61 -2.74 -8.98
N VAL A 54 -6.39 -2.21 -8.97
CA VAL A 54 -5.24 -2.79 -8.28
C VAL A 54 -4.59 -1.75 -7.36
N ALA A 55 -3.81 -2.20 -6.38
CA ALA A 55 -3.10 -1.34 -5.45
C ALA A 55 -1.76 -1.97 -5.05
N VAL A 56 -0.77 -1.12 -4.77
CA VAL A 56 0.52 -1.53 -4.19
C VAL A 56 0.46 -1.34 -2.69
N PHE A 57 0.84 -2.39 -1.95
CA PHE A 57 0.88 -2.38 -0.50
C PHE A 57 2.24 -2.87 0.02
N PRO A 58 2.64 -2.46 1.24
CA PRO A 58 3.76 -3.08 1.93
C PRO A 58 3.47 -4.56 2.20
N GLU A 59 4.50 -5.42 2.17
CA GLU A 59 4.35 -6.87 2.42
C GLU A 59 3.65 -7.16 3.76
N SER A 60 3.85 -6.33 4.79
CA SER A 60 3.21 -6.48 6.10
C SER A 60 1.67 -6.41 6.03
N ALA A 61 1.09 -5.77 5.01
CA ALA A 61 -0.36 -5.68 4.84
C ALA A 61 -0.96 -7.00 4.32
N ARG A 62 -0.14 -7.95 3.88
CA ARG A 62 -0.59 -9.27 3.39
C ARG A 62 -1.46 -10.01 4.38
N ALA A 63 -1.21 -9.84 5.68
CA ALA A 63 -1.99 -10.45 6.76
C ALA A 63 -3.47 -10.02 6.78
N TRP A 64 -3.83 -8.94 6.08
CA TRP A 64 -5.18 -8.37 6.07
C TRP A 64 -5.87 -8.49 4.71
N LEU A 65 -5.26 -9.21 3.76
CA LEU A 65 -5.87 -9.48 2.47
C LEU A 65 -7.06 -10.41 2.62
N TRP A 66 -8.09 -10.16 1.81
CA TRP A 66 -9.24 -11.04 1.75
C TRP A 66 -8.92 -12.27 0.92
N ALA A 67 -9.72 -13.33 1.06
CA ALA A 67 -9.53 -14.57 0.30
C ALA A 67 -9.65 -14.35 -1.22
N GLU A 68 -10.40 -13.32 -1.62
CA GLU A 68 -10.63 -12.89 -3.00
C GLU A 68 -9.46 -12.06 -3.57
N HIS A 69 -8.43 -11.76 -2.78
CA HIS A 69 -7.27 -10.98 -3.22
C HIS A 69 -6.06 -11.87 -3.48
N ALA A 70 -5.36 -11.59 -4.58
CA ALA A 70 -4.03 -12.13 -4.85
C ALA A 70 -2.98 -11.05 -4.62
N ALA A 71 -1.90 -11.40 -3.92
CA ALA A 71 -0.71 -10.56 -3.81
C ALA A 71 0.40 -11.13 -4.69
N VAL A 72 1.03 -10.26 -5.48
CA VAL A 72 2.19 -10.59 -6.32
C VAL A 72 3.35 -9.71 -5.86
N PRO A 73 4.55 -10.28 -5.60
CA PRO A 73 5.72 -9.49 -5.21
C PRO A 73 6.08 -8.46 -6.29
N LEU A 74 6.36 -7.23 -5.87
CA LEU A 74 6.77 -6.13 -6.76
C LEU A 74 8.28 -5.89 -6.58
N ALA A 75 9.07 -6.13 -7.63
CA ALA A 75 10.54 -6.13 -7.55
C ALA A 75 11.17 -4.72 -7.55
N ASP A 76 10.52 -3.75 -8.19
CA ASP A 76 10.97 -2.36 -8.31
C ASP A 76 10.25 -1.41 -7.33
N ALA A 77 9.60 -1.97 -6.31
CA ALA A 77 8.93 -1.17 -5.29
C ALA A 77 9.96 -0.33 -4.50
N PRO A 78 9.75 1.00 -4.34
CA PRO A 78 10.57 1.78 -3.43
C PRO A 78 10.34 1.32 -1.98
N PRO A 79 11.34 1.43 -1.10
CA PRO A 79 11.19 1.08 0.30
C PRO A 79 10.12 1.96 0.96
N VAL A 80 9.28 1.32 1.77
CA VAL A 80 8.26 2.02 2.57
C VAL A 80 8.90 2.49 3.87
N VAL A 81 8.76 3.77 4.19
CA VAL A 81 9.27 4.37 5.42
C VAL A 81 8.10 4.79 6.32
N THR A 82 8.04 4.23 7.51
CA THR A 82 7.10 4.65 8.55
C THR A 82 7.74 5.75 9.39
N HIS A 83 7.11 6.93 9.44
CA HIS A 83 7.56 8.05 10.24
C HIS A 83 6.74 8.17 11.53
N ILE A 84 7.43 8.41 12.66
CA ILE A 84 6.83 8.85 13.91
C ILE A 84 7.16 10.33 14.06
N ALA A 85 6.14 11.19 14.17
CA ALA A 85 6.31 12.64 14.24
C ALA A 85 5.63 13.22 15.49
N TRP A 86 6.24 14.24 16.09
CA TRP A 86 5.72 14.93 17.27
C TRP A 86 6.10 16.41 17.26
N PRO A 87 5.40 17.28 18.02
CA PRO A 87 5.79 18.68 18.16
C PRO A 87 7.21 18.80 18.72
N ALA A 88 8.06 19.62 18.12
CA ALA A 88 9.47 19.76 18.51
C ALA A 88 9.67 20.14 20.00
N HIS A 89 8.69 20.82 20.60
CA HIS A 89 8.70 21.22 22.01
C HIS A 89 8.14 20.15 22.97
N SER A 90 7.78 18.96 22.49
CA SER A 90 7.27 17.89 23.36
C SER A 90 8.30 17.49 24.42
N ARG A 91 7.82 17.27 25.65
CA ARG A 91 8.59 16.76 26.80
C ARG A 91 7.95 15.51 27.43
N SER A 92 7.04 14.86 26.71
CA SER A 92 6.32 13.68 27.20
C SER A 92 7.27 12.48 27.36
N LEU A 93 7.40 11.96 28.59
CA LEU A 93 8.16 10.75 28.87
C LEU A 93 7.55 9.51 28.21
N ALA A 94 6.23 9.44 28.13
CA ALA A 94 5.53 8.34 27.45
C ALA A 94 5.86 8.29 25.96
N LEU A 95 5.88 9.44 25.29
CA LEU A 95 6.31 9.55 23.89
C LEU A 95 7.78 9.13 23.73
N ALA A 96 8.66 9.59 24.62
CA ALA A 96 10.07 9.22 24.58
C ALA A 96 10.27 7.71 24.78
N GLY A 97 9.46 7.08 25.64
CA GLY A 97 9.41 5.63 25.81
C GLY A 97 8.99 4.92 24.53
N LEU A 98 7.88 5.35 23.91
CA LEU A 98 7.40 4.81 22.64
C LEU A 98 8.46 4.87 21.55
N VAL A 99 9.10 6.04 21.33
CA VAL A 99 10.11 6.20 20.28
C VAL A 99 11.29 5.28 20.50
N ARG A 100 11.84 5.20 21.73
CA ARG A 100 12.95 4.30 22.03
C ARG A 100 12.61 2.84 21.79
N THR A 101 11.40 2.41 22.15
CA THR A 101 10.94 1.04 21.88
C THR A 101 10.81 0.81 20.39
N ALA A 102 10.15 1.73 19.65
CA ALA A 102 9.90 1.57 18.23
C ALA A 102 11.18 1.59 17.37
N THR A 103 12.22 2.32 17.80
CA THR A 103 13.51 2.38 17.08
C THR A 103 14.57 1.41 17.60
N GLY A 104 14.25 0.63 18.65
CA GLY A 104 15.14 -0.37 19.23
C GLY A 104 14.87 -1.80 18.75
N LEU A 105 13.88 -1.99 17.87
CA LEU A 105 13.55 -3.22 17.17
C LEU A 105 14.35 -3.33 15.87
#